data_AF-G3QBT2-F1
#
_entry.id   AF-G3QBT2-F1
#
_cell.length_a   1.000
_cell.length_b   1.000
_cell.length_c   1.000
_cell.angle_alpha   90.00
_cell.angle_beta   90.00
_cell.angle_gamma   90.00
#
_symmetry.space_group_name_H-M   'P 1'
#
loop_
_entity.id
_entity.type
_entity.pdbx_description
1 polymer ?
#
loop_
_entity_poly.entity_id
_entity_poly.type
_entity_poly.pdbx_seq_one_letter_code
_entity_poly.pdbx_strand_id
1 'polypeptide(L)'
;MKWEKLRPPEPDDPMCCCECDIDQYGCCCDCEDLDGAFNRWLRERPREGGCGPPFRGAITDKLEISMIPVLVLLPLLLRVAALHYLLGVLILTALPGLVLWYYYATHRKKTRTLFFLTLALFSLFYMYYLFVAEILPRGDVGRPQQCAVTAGVILTVGCLVHTKRGPGLVSAELQGAQGRRQEAGETPTRAHGSIPSAASSAEEALAAKWSTCPVCKITRPPRAGHCRTCGSCVQRLDHHCIWINSCVGQANHRSFLLTLCVFLSTSLYGISVVLRSLCPRQHLMTALLYCPGVYSQSSMALCFTCAWYSSIVTCGLIYLLVVQVANISFNVTEREAQLALRNKTGRRRLWGLAVDTGEFSRGFYHNWVEFLTMTDASVAPRSSLPDLV
;
A
#
# COMPACT_ATOMS: atom_id res chain seq x y z
N MET A 1 -17.69 5.55 -36.06
CA MET A 1 -16.64 5.00 -35.16
C MET A 1 -16.92 5.49 -33.75
N LYS A 2 -17.30 4.58 -32.83
CA LYS A 2 -17.60 4.92 -31.42
C LYS A 2 -16.29 5.16 -30.66
N TRP A 3 -16.08 6.40 -30.22
CA TRP A 3 -14.97 6.83 -29.37
C TRP A 3 -14.92 6.15 -27.99
N GLU A 4 -15.89 5.29 -27.65
CA GLU A 4 -15.91 4.51 -26.41
C GLU A 4 -14.83 3.41 -26.35
N LYS A 5 -14.35 2.92 -27.50
CA LYS A 5 -13.37 1.81 -27.57
C LYS A 5 -11.91 2.19 -27.24
N LEU A 6 -11.60 3.48 -27.07
CA LEU A 6 -10.24 3.95 -26.73
C LEU A 6 -10.09 4.34 -25.25
N ARG A 7 -11.12 4.14 -24.43
CA ARG A 7 -11.03 4.40 -22.99
C ARG A 7 -10.26 3.23 -22.33
N PRO A 8 -9.17 3.49 -21.59
CA PRO A 8 -8.49 2.42 -20.84
C PRO A 8 -9.49 1.71 -19.92
N PRO A 9 -9.38 0.37 -19.75
CA PRO A 9 -10.34 -0.39 -18.95
C PRO A 9 -10.47 0.20 -17.54
N GLU A 10 -11.67 0.12 -16.97
CA GLU A 10 -11.93 0.53 -15.58
C GLU A 10 -11.02 -0.20 -14.59
N PRO A 11 -10.93 0.20 -13.31
CA PRO A 11 -10.26 -0.60 -12.30
C PRO A 11 -11.03 -1.89 -11.94
N ASP A 12 -12.30 -1.98 -12.34
CA ASP A 12 -13.22 -3.08 -12.04
C ASP A 12 -13.54 -3.96 -13.28
N ASP A 13 -13.23 -3.52 -14.52
CA ASP A 13 -13.34 -4.31 -15.75
C ASP A 13 -12.57 -5.65 -15.72
N PRO A 14 -12.95 -6.68 -16.48
CA PRO A 14 -12.04 -7.79 -16.73
C PRO A 14 -10.86 -7.30 -17.58
N MET A 15 -9.60 -7.49 -17.12
CA MET A 15 -8.46 -7.43 -18.04
C MET A 15 -8.55 -8.66 -18.94
N CYS A 16 -9.13 -8.52 -20.13
CA CYS A 16 -8.79 -9.42 -21.22
C CYS A 16 -7.32 -9.13 -21.56
N CYS A 17 -6.45 -10.15 -21.43
CA CYS A 17 -5.04 -10.01 -21.80
C CYS A 17 -4.81 -9.82 -23.30
N CYS A 18 -5.85 -9.83 -24.14
CA CYS A 18 -5.76 -9.61 -25.58
C CYS A 18 -7.00 -8.85 -26.08
N GLU A 19 -6.80 -7.99 -27.08
CA GLU A 19 -7.84 -7.70 -28.07
C GLU A 19 -8.26 -9.04 -28.69
N CYS A 20 -9.37 -9.61 -28.25
CA CYS A 20 -10.07 -10.66 -28.98
C CYS A 20 -11.55 -10.34 -28.92
N ASP A 21 -12.13 -10.30 -30.10
CA ASP A 21 -13.51 -9.92 -30.34
C ASP A 21 -14.49 -10.76 -29.53
N ILE A 22 -15.61 -10.10 -29.27
CA ILE A 22 -16.81 -10.63 -28.65
C ILE A 22 -17.25 -11.87 -29.43
N ASP A 23 -17.18 -13.05 -28.80
CA ASP A 23 -18.27 -14.00 -28.89
C ASP A 23 -18.35 -14.86 -27.62
N GLN A 24 -19.58 -15.23 -27.30
CA GLN A 24 -19.98 -16.01 -26.12
C GLN A 24 -19.18 -17.31 -25.99
N TYR A 25 -18.99 -17.76 -24.76
CA TYR A 25 -18.33 -19.00 -24.30
C TYR A 25 -16.83 -18.89 -23.96
N GLY A 26 -16.58 -18.50 -22.70
CA GLY A 26 -15.41 -18.96 -21.92
C GLY A 26 -14.06 -18.30 -22.25
N CYS A 27 -13.46 -17.68 -21.24
CA CYS A 27 -12.06 -17.24 -21.31
C CYS A 27 -11.14 -18.47 -21.23
N CYS A 28 -10.81 -19.06 -22.39
CA CYS A 28 -9.74 -20.05 -22.49
C CYS A 28 -8.43 -19.31 -22.79
N CYS A 29 -7.70 -18.91 -21.74
CA CYS A 29 -6.33 -18.43 -21.89
C CYS A 29 -5.40 -19.25 -21.02
N ASP A 30 -4.65 -20.14 -21.66
CA ASP A 30 -3.49 -20.79 -21.07
C ASP A 30 -2.29 -19.84 -21.23
N CYS A 31 -2.17 -18.90 -20.29
CA CYS A 31 -1.00 -18.02 -20.20
C CYS A 31 0.09 -18.75 -19.40
N GLU A 32 0.90 -19.58 -20.06
CA GLU A 32 2.07 -20.14 -19.41
C GLU A 32 3.08 -19.03 -19.06
N ASP A 33 3.28 -18.81 -17.76
CA ASP A 33 4.25 -17.87 -17.21
C ASP A 33 5.69 -18.40 -17.35
N LEU A 34 6.64 -17.53 -17.72
CA LEU A 34 8.09 -17.84 -17.75
C LEU A 34 8.61 -18.36 -16.41
N ASP A 35 8.03 -17.87 -15.31
CA ASP A 35 8.35 -18.32 -13.95
C ASP A 35 7.80 -19.74 -13.68
N GLY A 36 6.74 -20.15 -14.38
CA GLY A 36 6.25 -21.52 -14.41
C GLY A 36 7.22 -22.44 -15.14
N ALA A 37 7.74 -22.01 -16.29
CA ALA A 37 8.79 -22.74 -17.02
C ALA A 37 10.09 -22.85 -16.20
N PHE A 38 10.52 -21.78 -15.53
CA PHE A 38 11.71 -21.79 -14.69
C PHE A 38 11.52 -22.59 -13.38
N ASN A 39 10.34 -22.53 -12.76
CA ASN A 39 9.97 -23.40 -11.63
C ASN A 39 9.96 -24.88 -12.03
N ARG A 40 9.45 -25.21 -13.22
CA ARG A 40 9.49 -26.58 -13.75
C ARG A 40 10.93 -27.02 -14.00
N TRP A 41 11.73 -26.18 -14.63
CA TRP A 41 13.16 -26.43 -14.88
C TRP A 41 13.96 -26.65 -13.59
N LEU A 42 13.69 -25.90 -12.52
CA LEU A 42 14.32 -26.10 -11.21
C LEU A 42 13.76 -27.30 -10.43
N ARG A 43 12.50 -27.68 -10.68
CA ARG A 43 11.85 -28.85 -10.05
C ARG A 43 12.09 -30.15 -10.83
N GLU A 44 12.71 -30.11 -12.00
CA GLU A 44 13.18 -31.31 -12.70
C GLU A 44 14.34 -31.95 -11.93
N ARG A 45 13.99 -32.86 -11.02
CA ARG A 45 14.82 -34.06 -10.79
C ARG A 45 14.24 -35.21 -11.61
N PRO A 46 15.09 -36.18 -12.03
CA PRO A 46 14.63 -37.35 -12.75
C PRO A 46 13.52 -38.05 -11.96
N ARG A 47 12.53 -38.58 -12.68
CA ARG A 47 11.55 -39.52 -12.11
C ARG A 47 12.30 -40.74 -11.56
N GLU A 48 12.58 -40.77 -10.26
CA GLU A 48 12.88 -42.00 -9.56
C GLU A 48 11.95 -42.14 -8.37
N GLY A 49 11.16 -43.22 -8.40
CA GLY A 49 10.34 -43.63 -7.27
C GLY A 49 11.20 -44.02 -6.08
N GLY A 50 10.82 -43.58 -4.89
CA GLY A 50 11.49 -43.97 -3.65
C GLY A 50 11.06 -43.11 -2.47
N CYS A 51 10.49 -43.75 -1.47
CA CYS A 51 10.04 -43.16 -0.21
C CYS A 51 11.24 -42.62 0.59
N GLY A 52 11.20 -41.34 1.01
CA GLY A 52 12.21 -40.70 1.86
C GLY A 52 11.62 -39.50 2.64
N PRO A 53 12.18 -39.13 3.82
CA PRO A 53 11.42 -38.49 4.91
C PRO A 53 11.11 -37.00 4.67
N PRO A 54 10.04 -36.46 5.29
CA PRO A 54 9.38 -35.23 4.86
C PRO A 54 10.04 -33.92 5.36
N PHE A 55 11.27 -33.95 5.86
CA PHE A 55 11.78 -32.80 6.62
C PHE A 55 12.46 -31.71 5.78
N ARG A 56 12.92 -32.02 4.55
CA ARG A 56 13.67 -31.06 3.70
C ARG A 56 12.83 -30.36 2.64
N GLY A 57 11.60 -30.81 2.37
CA GLY A 57 10.72 -30.26 1.32
C GLY A 57 9.91 -29.02 1.72
N ALA A 58 9.68 -28.79 3.02
CA ALA A 58 8.76 -27.75 3.49
C ALA A 58 9.33 -26.32 3.41
N ILE A 59 10.65 -26.15 3.33
CA ILE A 59 11.32 -24.84 3.31
C ILE A 59 11.36 -24.26 1.89
N THR A 60 11.51 -25.11 0.87
CA THR A 60 11.64 -24.71 -0.53
C THR A 60 10.31 -24.38 -1.21
N ASP A 61 9.17 -24.87 -0.69
CA ASP A 61 7.84 -24.57 -1.27
C ASP A 61 7.23 -23.23 -0.83
N LYS A 62 7.86 -22.52 0.13
CA LYS A 62 7.35 -21.24 0.66
C LYS A 62 8.15 -20.00 0.28
N LEU A 63 9.31 -20.16 -0.38
CA LEU A 63 10.06 -19.01 -0.88
C LEU A 63 9.52 -18.67 -2.26
N GLU A 64 8.64 -17.67 -2.37
CA GLU A 64 8.32 -17.12 -3.68
C GLU A 64 9.65 -16.70 -4.34
N ILE A 65 9.97 -17.24 -5.51
CA ILE A 65 11.22 -16.94 -6.24
C ILE A 65 11.45 -15.43 -6.41
N SER A 66 10.36 -14.65 -6.37
CA SER A 66 10.32 -13.18 -6.29
C SER A 66 11.17 -12.57 -5.16
N MET A 67 11.41 -13.30 -4.07
CA MET A 67 12.14 -12.83 -2.90
C MET A 67 13.66 -12.94 -3.05
N ILE A 68 14.15 -13.92 -3.82
CA ILE A 68 15.59 -14.23 -3.92
C ILE A 68 16.40 -13.05 -4.49
N PRO A 69 15.96 -12.37 -5.57
CA PRO A 69 16.65 -11.20 -6.08
C PRO A 69 16.76 -10.12 -5.02
N VAL A 70 15.73 -9.85 -4.24
CA VAL A 70 15.78 -8.82 -3.18
C VAL A 70 16.83 -9.15 -2.12
N LEU A 71 16.82 -10.38 -1.61
CA LEU A 71 17.67 -10.80 -0.49
C LEU A 71 19.16 -10.86 -0.85
N VAL A 72 19.49 -11.12 -2.12
CA VAL A 72 20.89 -11.27 -2.59
C VAL A 72 21.36 -10.03 -3.36
N LEU A 73 20.55 -9.53 -4.29
CA LEU A 73 20.95 -8.44 -5.18
C LEU A 73 21.03 -7.12 -4.43
N LEU A 74 20.13 -6.83 -3.48
CA LEU A 74 20.19 -5.55 -2.77
C LEU A 74 21.48 -5.40 -1.94
N PRO A 75 21.87 -6.34 -1.06
CA PRO A 75 23.15 -6.22 -0.34
C PRO A 75 24.36 -6.16 -1.27
N LEU A 76 24.34 -6.93 -2.38
CA LEU A 76 25.41 -6.93 -3.37
C LEU A 76 25.53 -5.56 -4.04
N LEU A 77 24.41 -4.99 -4.53
CA LEU A 77 24.39 -3.68 -5.16
C LEU A 77 24.84 -2.58 -4.19
N LEU A 78 24.43 -2.63 -2.92
CA LEU A 78 24.87 -1.69 -1.90
C LEU A 78 26.37 -1.81 -1.61
N ARG A 79 26.94 -3.02 -1.61
CA ARG A 79 28.39 -3.25 -1.46
C ARG A 79 29.18 -2.73 -2.66
N VAL A 80 28.69 -2.98 -3.87
CA VAL A 80 29.30 -2.47 -5.10
C VAL A 80 29.25 -0.93 -5.12
N ALA A 81 28.10 -0.35 -4.77
CA ALA A 81 27.91 1.09 -4.61
C ALA A 81 28.87 1.70 -3.56
N ALA A 82 29.23 0.95 -2.52
CA ALA A 82 30.17 1.37 -1.48
C ALA A 82 31.65 1.34 -1.91
N LEU A 83 32.00 0.80 -3.09
CA LEU A 83 33.39 0.76 -3.54
C LEU A 83 33.93 2.15 -3.89
N HIS A 84 33.07 3.05 -4.36
CA HIS A 84 33.47 4.39 -4.78
C HIS A 84 32.30 5.36 -4.79
N TYR A 85 32.56 6.64 -4.46
CA TYR A 85 31.54 7.70 -4.43
C TYR A 85 30.70 7.78 -5.72
N LEU A 86 31.36 7.86 -6.88
CA LEU A 86 30.69 7.96 -8.18
C LEU A 86 29.84 6.71 -8.49
N LEU A 87 30.31 5.54 -8.08
CA LEU A 87 29.59 4.28 -8.28
C LEU A 87 28.34 4.24 -7.39
N GLY A 88 28.45 4.74 -6.16
CA GLY A 88 27.32 4.95 -5.26
C GLY A 88 26.25 5.86 -5.85
N VAL A 89 26.65 7.01 -6.41
CA VAL A 89 25.71 7.93 -7.09
C VAL A 89 25.03 7.24 -8.27
N LEU A 90 25.79 6.60 -9.16
CA LEU A 90 25.25 5.92 -10.34
C LEU A 90 24.25 4.81 -9.96
N ILE A 91 24.65 3.89 -9.09
CA ILE A 91 23.83 2.72 -8.74
C ILE A 91 22.58 3.16 -7.99
N LEU A 92 22.68 4.04 -6.99
CA LEU A 92 21.54 4.42 -6.17
C LEU A 92 20.53 5.30 -6.93
N THR A 93 20.98 6.13 -7.87
CA THR A 93 20.07 6.91 -8.72
C THR A 93 19.35 6.03 -9.75
N ALA A 94 20.01 4.99 -10.27
CA ALA A 94 19.40 4.03 -11.18
C ALA A 94 18.47 3.03 -10.46
N LEU A 95 18.71 2.74 -9.18
CA LEU A 95 18.04 1.68 -8.43
C LEU A 95 16.51 1.76 -8.44
N PRO A 96 15.84 2.91 -8.20
CA PRO A 96 14.38 2.99 -8.27
C PRO A 96 13.83 2.59 -9.65
N GLY A 97 14.49 3.04 -10.73
CA GLY A 97 14.12 2.68 -12.10
C GLY A 97 14.32 1.19 -12.38
N LEU A 98 15.42 0.62 -11.89
CA LEU A 98 15.74 -0.80 -12.03
C LEU A 98 14.74 -1.70 -11.28
N VAL A 99 14.34 -1.31 -10.08
CA VAL A 99 13.31 -2.00 -9.28
C VAL A 99 11.95 -1.94 -9.97
N LEU A 100 11.56 -0.77 -10.50
CA LEU A 100 10.31 -0.63 -11.25
C LEU A 100 10.33 -1.43 -12.55
N TRP A 101 11.43 -1.37 -13.30
CA TRP A 101 11.61 -2.15 -14.53
C TRP A 101 11.51 -3.65 -14.24
N TYR A 102 12.22 -4.14 -13.22
CA TYR A 102 12.16 -5.54 -12.79
C TYR A 102 10.72 -5.95 -12.44
N TYR A 103 10.02 -5.12 -11.65
CA TYR A 103 8.62 -5.36 -11.31
C TYR A 103 7.73 -5.43 -12.55
N TYR A 104 7.84 -4.47 -13.47
CA TYR A 104 7.04 -4.52 -14.69
C TYR A 104 7.39 -5.71 -15.58
N ALA A 105 8.66 -6.12 -15.65
CA ALA A 105 9.09 -7.26 -16.46
C ALA A 105 8.60 -8.60 -15.91
N THR A 106 8.67 -8.80 -14.59
CA THR A 106 8.45 -10.12 -13.95
C THR A 106 7.09 -10.25 -13.26
N HIS A 107 6.50 -9.14 -12.83
CA HIS A 107 5.40 -9.14 -11.87
C HIS A 107 4.12 -8.46 -12.37
N ARG A 108 4.14 -7.73 -13.49
CA ARG A 108 2.94 -7.05 -14.02
C ARG A 108 1.75 -7.98 -14.30
N LYS A 109 2.03 -9.25 -14.60
CA LYS A 109 1.01 -10.27 -14.89
C LYS A 109 0.54 -11.03 -13.65
N LYS A 110 1.30 -10.98 -12.55
CA LYS A 110 0.94 -11.66 -11.31
C LYS A 110 -0.12 -10.86 -10.59
N THR A 111 -1.17 -11.54 -10.15
CA THR A 111 -2.26 -10.92 -9.38
C THR A 111 -1.76 -10.41 -8.03
N ARG A 112 -0.86 -11.14 -7.35
CA ARG A 112 -0.27 -10.79 -6.05
C ARG A 112 1.22 -11.06 -6.02
N THR A 113 1.97 -10.21 -5.32
CA THR A 113 3.43 -10.37 -5.15
C THR A 113 3.88 -9.92 -3.76
N LEU A 114 4.77 -10.68 -3.12
CA LEU A 114 5.40 -10.27 -1.86
C LEU A 114 6.69 -9.46 -2.05
N PHE A 115 7.09 -9.17 -3.29
CA PHE A 115 8.35 -8.52 -3.63
C PHE A 115 8.60 -7.21 -2.87
N PHE A 116 7.69 -6.24 -2.95
CA PHE A 116 7.88 -4.92 -2.31
C PHE A 116 7.80 -4.98 -0.78
N LEU A 117 6.94 -5.85 -0.23
CA LEU A 117 6.87 -6.06 1.22
C LEU A 117 8.17 -6.69 1.74
N THR A 118 8.71 -7.67 1.00
CA THR A 118 10.00 -8.30 1.31
C THR A 118 11.13 -7.29 1.21
N LEU A 119 11.16 -6.47 0.16
CA LEU A 119 12.12 -5.39 -0.01
C LEU A 119 12.08 -4.41 1.16
N ALA A 120 10.89 -3.96 1.57
CA ALA A 120 10.76 -3.03 2.69
C ALA A 120 11.22 -3.64 4.02
N LEU A 121 10.78 -4.86 4.34
CA LEU A 121 11.15 -5.53 5.60
C LEU A 121 12.63 -5.91 5.65
N PHE A 122 13.17 -6.43 4.54
CA PHE A 122 14.59 -6.76 4.45
C PHE A 122 15.46 -5.50 4.56
N SER A 123 15.11 -4.43 3.87
CA SER A 123 15.82 -3.15 4.00
C SER A 123 15.78 -2.63 5.44
N LEU A 124 14.63 -2.62 6.10
CA LEU A 124 14.51 -2.19 7.50
C LEU A 124 15.42 -3.03 8.42
N PHE A 125 15.37 -4.36 8.29
CA PHE A 125 16.21 -5.27 9.06
C PHE A 125 17.70 -5.07 8.76
N TYR A 126 18.08 -4.99 7.49
CA TYR A 126 19.48 -4.85 7.06
C TYR A 126 20.08 -3.51 7.53
N MET A 127 19.33 -2.40 7.43
CA MET A 127 19.76 -1.11 7.96
C MET A 127 19.96 -1.15 9.48
N TYR A 128 19.03 -1.78 10.22
CA TYR A 128 19.15 -1.93 11.67
C TYR A 128 20.32 -2.86 12.06
N TYR A 129 20.54 -3.94 11.32
CA TYR A 129 21.67 -4.83 11.50
C TYR A 129 23.00 -4.09 11.34
N LEU A 130 23.17 -3.31 10.25
CA LEU A 130 24.38 -2.51 10.05
C LEU A 130 24.55 -1.45 11.12
N PHE A 131 23.46 -0.82 11.59
CA PHE A 131 23.53 0.10 12.72
C PHE A 131 24.09 -0.58 13.98
N VAL A 132 23.60 -1.77 14.32
CA VAL A 132 24.08 -2.52 15.48
C VAL A 132 25.51 -3.04 15.30
N ALA A 133 25.85 -3.53 14.11
CA ALA A 133 27.13 -4.19 13.83
C ALA A 133 28.28 -3.22 13.55
N GLU A 134 28.03 -2.07 12.93
CA GLU A 134 29.07 -1.17 12.42
C GLU A 134 29.08 0.21 13.10
N ILE A 135 27.92 0.68 13.59
CA ILE A 135 27.79 2.02 14.17
C ILE A 135 27.89 1.98 15.70
N LEU A 136 27.17 1.07 16.37
CA LEU A 136 27.25 0.96 17.85
C LEU A 136 28.66 0.67 18.39
N PRO A 137 29.49 -0.21 17.78
CA PRO A 137 30.83 -0.51 18.29
C PRO A 137 31.79 0.68 18.26
N ARG A 138 31.47 1.77 17.54
CA ARG A 138 32.27 3.00 17.53
C ARG A 138 32.26 3.72 18.88
N GLY A 139 31.23 3.49 19.71
CA GLY A 139 31.10 4.11 21.03
C GLY A 139 30.52 5.54 21.03
N ASP A 140 30.31 6.13 19.86
CA ASP A 140 29.79 7.52 19.74
C ASP A 140 28.27 7.63 19.96
N VAL A 141 27.55 6.51 19.92
CA VAL A 141 26.09 6.47 20.05
C VAL A 141 25.71 6.17 21.49
N GLY A 142 25.03 7.11 22.14
CA GLY A 142 24.57 6.94 23.51
C GLY A 142 23.41 5.93 23.62
N ARG A 143 23.26 5.31 24.80
CA ARG A 143 22.12 4.45 25.15
C ARG A 143 20.74 5.03 24.78
N PRO A 144 20.41 6.31 25.04
CA PRO A 144 19.10 6.85 24.64
C PRO A 144 18.88 6.83 23.13
N GLN A 145 19.92 7.08 22.33
CA GLN A 145 19.83 7.07 20.86
C GLN A 145 19.61 5.64 20.35
N GLN A 146 20.34 4.67 20.90
CA GLN A 146 20.14 3.25 20.60
C GLN A 146 18.71 2.79 20.95
N CYS A 147 18.22 3.12 22.15
CA CYS A 147 16.86 2.79 22.57
C CYS A 147 15.82 3.42 21.63
N ALA A 148 16.00 4.68 21.25
CA ALA A 148 15.10 5.38 20.34
C ALA A 148 15.04 4.76 18.94
N VAL A 149 16.19 4.43 18.33
CA VAL A 149 16.23 3.73 17.03
C VAL A 149 15.56 2.35 17.13
N THR A 150 15.89 1.58 18.16
CA THR A 150 15.34 0.23 18.38
C THR A 150 13.82 0.27 18.57
N ALA A 151 13.34 1.18 19.42
CA ALA A 151 11.91 1.38 19.65
C ALA A 151 11.20 1.83 18.37
N GLY A 152 11.80 2.75 17.59
CA GLY A 152 11.25 3.18 16.30
C GLY A 152 11.09 2.03 15.30
N VAL A 153 12.08 1.14 15.19
CA VAL A 153 12.01 -0.06 14.33
C VAL A 153 10.90 -0.99 14.79
N ILE A 154 10.81 -1.28 16.09
CA ILE A 154 9.75 -2.15 16.66
C ILE A 154 8.37 -1.53 16.42
N LEU A 155 8.20 -0.23 16.68
CA LEU A 155 6.95 0.49 16.45
C LEU A 155 6.57 0.50 14.97
N THR A 156 7.55 0.65 14.07
CA THR A 156 7.32 0.59 12.62
C THR A 156 6.75 -0.77 12.21
N VAL A 157 7.36 -1.86 12.66
CA VAL A 157 6.87 -3.23 12.39
C VAL A 157 5.50 -3.45 13.03
N GLY A 158 5.29 -3.01 14.28
CA GLY A 158 4.01 -3.12 14.97
C GLY A 158 2.88 -2.38 14.27
N CYS A 159 3.12 -1.14 13.81
CA CYS A 159 2.14 -0.36 13.05
C CYS A 159 1.84 -0.99 11.68
N LEU A 160 2.86 -1.55 11.02
CA LEU A 160 2.67 -2.27 9.76
C LEU A 160 1.81 -3.52 9.95
N VAL A 161 2.08 -4.32 10.99
CA VAL A 161 1.27 -5.50 11.34
C VAL A 161 -0.17 -5.08 11.65
N HIS A 162 -0.36 -4.00 12.42
CA HIS A 162 -1.68 -3.46 12.71
C HIS A 162 -2.43 -3.06 11.43
N THR A 163 -1.77 -2.32 10.53
CA THR A 163 -2.34 -1.88 9.24
C THR A 163 -2.77 -3.04 8.35
N LYS A 164 -2.06 -4.18 8.44
CA LYS A 164 -2.38 -5.40 7.68
C LYS A 164 -3.52 -6.24 8.29
N ARG A 165 -4.08 -5.88 9.45
CA ARG A 165 -5.17 -6.66 10.09
C ARG A 165 -6.47 -6.71 9.27
N GLY A 166 -6.69 -5.77 8.36
CA GLY A 166 -7.77 -5.84 7.37
C GLY A 166 -8.24 -4.47 6.91
N PRO A 167 -8.64 -4.30 5.64
CA PRO A 167 -9.01 -3.00 5.09
C PRO A 167 -10.48 -2.59 5.33
N GLY A 168 -11.28 -3.44 5.97
CA GLY A 168 -12.74 -3.28 6.06
C GLY A 168 -13.43 -3.84 4.83
N LEU A 169 -13.59 -5.17 4.78
CA LEU A 169 -14.28 -5.85 3.68
C LEU A 169 -15.77 -5.53 3.71
N VAL A 170 -16.42 -5.54 2.54
CA VAL A 170 -17.88 -5.46 2.46
C VAL A 170 -18.44 -6.88 2.68
N SER A 171 -19.03 -7.12 3.85
CA SER A 171 -19.66 -8.41 4.19
C SER A 171 -21.07 -8.53 3.62
N ALA A 172 -21.49 -9.77 3.35
CA ALA A 172 -22.87 -10.09 2.97
C ALA A 172 -23.89 -9.73 4.07
N GLU A 173 -23.48 -9.62 5.33
CA GLU A 173 -24.36 -9.21 6.43
C GLU A 173 -24.90 -7.78 6.29
N LEU A 174 -24.16 -6.88 5.63
CA LEU A 174 -24.68 -5.55 5.25
C LEU A 174 -25.89 -5.68 4.31
N GLN A 175 -25.96 -6.76 3.52
CA GLN A 175 -27.11 -7.06 2.66
C GLN A 175 -28.34 -7.43 3.48
N GLY A 176 -28.19 -8.16 4.60
CA GLY A 176 -29.30 -8.57 5.46
C GLY A 176 -29.87 -7.43 6.30
N ALA A 177 -29.02 -6.52 6.78
CA ALA A 177 -29.45 -5.31 7.49
C ALA A 177 -30.22 -4.35 6.56
N GLN A 178 -29.84 -4.28 5.28
CA GLN A 178 -30.54 -3.47 4.29
C GLN A 178 -31.82 -4.14 3.77
N GLY A 179 -31.79 -5.45 3.51
CA GLY A 179 -32.98 -6.23 3.14
C GLY A 179 -34.11 -6.05 4.17
N ARG A 180 -33.78 -6.13 5.47
CA ARG A 180 -34.74 -5.82 6.55
C ARG A 180 -35.19 -4.37 6.60
N ARG A 181 -34.34 -3.40 6.24
CA ARG A 181 -34.70 -1.97 6.23
C ARG A 181 -35.61 -1.62 5.05
N GLN A 182 -35.41 -2.28 3.91
CA GLN A 182 -36.24 -2.12 2.71
C GLN A 182 -37.59 -2.82 2.88
N GLU A 183 -37.61 -4.04 3.44
CA GLU A 183 -38.85 -4.77 3.75
C GLU A 183 -39.69 -4.08 4.84
N ALA A 184 -39.04 -3.47 5.86
CA ALA A 184 -39.76 -2.71 6.89
C ALA A 184 -40.36 -1.38 6.38
N GLY A 185 -39.91 -0.89 5.22
CA GLY A 185 -40.46 0.29 4.55
C GLY A 185 -41.67 0.02 3.64
N GLU A 186 -41.99 -1.25 3.35
CA GLU A 186 -43.04 -1.66 2.41
C GLU A 186 -44.33 -2.15 3.08
N THR A 187 -44.72 -1.60 4.25
CA THR A 187 -46.06 -1.86 4.80
C THR A 187 -47.04 -0.78 4.29
N PRO A 188 -48.01 -1.08 3.40
CA PRO A 188 -48.87 -0.06 2.82
C PRO A 188 -49.99 0.29 3.80
N THR A 189 -49.74 1.21 4.73
CA THR A 189 -50.83 1.83 5.51
C THR A 189 -51.31 3.08 4.75
N ARG A 190 -52.40 2.91 4.00
CA ARG A 190 -53.15 4.03 3.39
C ARG A 190 -53.59 5.01 4.49
N ALA A 191 -52.96 6.17 4.56
CA ALA A 191 -53.54 7.34 5.22
C ALA A 191 -53.09 8.63 4.52
N HIS A 192 -54.06 9.52 4.34
CA HIS A 192 -54.05 10.76 3.57
C HIS A 192 -52.94 11.75 3.94
N GLY A 193 -52.40 12.40 2.90
CA GLY A 193 -52.01 13.82 2.88
C GLY A 193 -50.95 14.29 3.87
N SER A 194 -49.69 14.30 3.45
CA SER A 194 -48.68 15.22 4.01
C SER A 194 -47.55 15.50 3.03
N ILE A 195 -47.06 16.74 3.11
CA ILE A 195 -46.03 17.38 2.29
C ILE A 195 -44.70 16.60 2.41
N PRO A 196 -43.95 16.37 1.31
CA PRO A 196 -42.66 15.68 1.41
C PRO A 196 -41.66 16.52 2.20
N SER A 197 -41.25 16.00 3.36
CA SER A 197 -40.18 16.55 4.20
C SER A 197 -38.83 16.40 3.50
N ALA A 198 -37.96 17.41 3.62
CA ALA A 198 -36.58 17.42 3.13
C ALA A 198 -35.69 16.28 3.66
N ALA A 199 -36.17 15.49 4.63
CA ALA A 199 -35.53 14.27 5.09
C ALA A 199 -35.61 13.10 4.06
N SER A 200 -36.69 13.02 3.26
CA SER A 200 -36.85 11.91 2.29
C SER A 200 -35.89 12.05 1.10
N SER A 201 -35.58 13.27 0.68
CA SER A 201 -34.67 13.54 -0.44
C SER A 201 -33.20 13.26 -0.09
N ALA A 202 -32.82 13.36 1.18
CA ALA A 202 -31.49 12.99 1.66
C ALA A 202 -31.31 11.46 1.78
N GLU A 203 -32.34 10.74 2.22
CA GLU A 203 -32.33 9.27 2.25
C GLU A 203 -32.41 8.65 0.85
N GLU A 204 -33.19 9.22 -0.07
CA GLU A 204 -33.21 8.81 -1.49
C GLU A 204 -31.89 9.13 -2.22
N ALA A 205 -31.24 10.26 -1.92
CA ALA A 205 -29.92 10.60 -2.47
C ALA A 205 -28.79 9.70 -1.94
N LEU A 206 -28.91 9.18 -0.73
CA LEU A 206 -27.99 8.17 -0.18
C LEU A 206 -28.28 6.76 -0.74
N ALA A 207 -29.55 6.40 -0.94
CA ALA A 207 -29.95 5.15 -1.60
C ALA A 207 -29.51 5.12 -3.08
N ALA A 208 -29.51 6.27 -3.77
CA ALA A 208 -29.10 6.43 -5.16
C ALA A 208 -27.61 6.15 -5.47
N LYS A 209 -26.74 5.96 -4.46
CA LYS A 209 -25.30 5.72 -4.66
C LYS A 209 -24.83 4.29 -4.34
N TRP A 210 -25.74 3.39 -3.97
CA TRP A 210 -25.39 1.97 -3.81
C TRP A 210 -25.23 1.31 -5.18
N SER A 211 -24.20 0.49 -5.34
CA SER A 211 -23.94 -0.18 -6.63
C SER A 211 -23.59 -1.65 -6.45
N THR A 212 -24.10 -2.51 -7.32
CA THR A 212 -23.80 -3.94 -7.28
C THR A 212 -22.42 -4.22 -7.88
N CYS A 213 -21.61 -5.03 -7.21
CA CYS A 213 -20.36 -5.53 -7.77
C CYS A 213 -20.65 -6.67 -8.76
N PRO A 214 -20.22 -6.60 -10.03
CA PRO A 214 -20.46 -7.69 -10.99
C PRO A 214 -19.66 -8.97 -10.66
N VAL A 215 -18.51 -8.82 -10.00
CA VAL A 215 -17.62 -9.94 -9.63
C VAL A 215 -18.07 -10.61 -8.33
N CYS A 216 -18.19 -9.82 -7.26
CA CYS A 216 -18.57 -10.35 -5.94
C CYS A 216 -20.07 -10.62 -5.80
N LYS A 217 -20.91 -10.07 -6.70
CA LYS A 217 -22.38 -10.14 -6.63
C LYS A 217 -22.97 -9.62 -5.32
N ILE A 218 -22.32 -8.60 -4.73
CA ILE A 218 -22.77 -7.93 -3.52
C ILE A 218 -23.11 -6.47 -3.78
N THR A 219 -24.06 -5.93 -3.02
CA THR A 219 -24.39 -4.50 -3.03
C THR A 219 -23.33 -3.74 -2.25
N ARG A 220 -22.70 -2.76 -2.89
CA ARG A 220 -21.61 -1.95 -2.32
C ARG A 220 -22.17 -0.64 -1.77
N PRO A 221 -21.81 -0.25 -0.53
CA PRO A 221 -22.13 1.08 -0.03
C PRO A 221 -21.37 2.15 -0.85
N PRO A 222 -21.77 3.43 -0.75
CA PRO A 222 -21.07 4.53 -1.40
C PRO A 222 -19.57 4.50 -1.10
N ARG A 223 -18.74 4.85 -2.10
CA ARG A 223 -17.26 4.88 -2.03
C ARG A 223 -16.58 3.52 -1.85
N ALA A 224 -17.32 2.41 -1.68
CA ALA A 224 -16.73 1.08 -1.71
C ALA A 224 -16.33 0.68 -3.15
N GLY A 225 -15.37 -0.23 -3.25
CA GLY A 225 -14.79 -0.64 -4.54
C GLY A 225 -14.30 -2.07 -4.55
N HIS A 226 -14.34 -2.72 -5.71
CA HIS A 226 -13.73 -4.03 -5.88
C HIS A 226 -12.22 -3.86 -6.11
N CYS A 227 -11.39 -4.53 -5.32
CA CYS A 227 -9.96 -4.61 -5.61
C CYS A 227 -9.69 -5.94 -6.30
N ARG A 228 -9.33 -5.90 -7.60
CA ARG A 228 -9.00 -7.11 -8.37
C ARG A 228 -7.86 -7.92 -7.75
N THR A 229 -6.80 -7.24 -7.31
CA THR A 229 -5.65 -7.88 -6.66
C THR A 229 -6.05 -8.64 -5.39
N CYS A 230 -7.05 -8.15 -4.65
CA CYS A 230 -7.55 -8.83 -3.47
C CYS A 230 -8.71 -9.78 -3.73
N GLY A 231 -9.39 -9.65 -4.88
CA GLY A 231 -10.59 -10.42 -5.21
C GLY A 231 -11.79 -10.07 -4.34
N SER A 232 -11.80 -8.90 -3.69
CA SER A 232 -12.79 -8.56 -2.66
C SER A 232 -13.20 -7.09 -2.72
N CYS A 233 -14.43 -6.78 -2.32
CA CYS A 233 -14.86 -5.39 -2.14
C CYS A 233 -14.42 -4.84 -0.79
N VAL A 234 -13.94 -3.60 -0.80
CA VAL A 234 -13.41 -2.88 0.36
C VAL A 234 -14.23 -1.61 0.57
N GLN A 235 -14.61 -1.34 1.81
CA GLN A 235 -15.30 -0.11 2.21
C GLN A 235 -14.37 1.09 2.08
N ARG A 236 -14.87 2.18 1.48
CA ARG A 236 -14.11 3.41 1.21
C ARG A 236 -12.69 3.09 0.69
N LEU A 237 -12.62 2.34 -0.41
CA LEU A 237 -11.37 1.84 -0.96
C LEU A 237 -10.48 3.01 -1.41
N ASP A 238 -9.32 3.17 -0.76
CA ASP A 238 -8.33 4.17 -1.13
C ASP A 238 -7.47 3.68 -2.29
N HIS A 239 -6.70 2.63 -2.06
CA HIS A 239 -5.89 1.97 -3.08
C HIS A 239 -5.48 0.55 -2.64
N HIS A 240 -4.98 -0.26 -3.58
CA HIS A 240 -4.21 -1.45 -3.25
C HIS A 240 -2.74 -1.07 -3.10
N CYS A 241 -2.18 -1.22 -1.90
CA CYS A 241 -0.80 -0.84 -1.64
C CYS A 241 0.13 -2.05 -1.82
N ILE A 242 0.94 -2.02 -2.88
CA ILE A 242 1.91 -3.07 -3.21
C ILE A 242 2.98 -3.25 -2.12
N TRP A 243 3.33 -2.18 -1.39
CA TRP A 243 4.36 -2.18 -0.35
C TRP A 243 3.93 -2.94 0.91
N ILE A 244 2.65 -2.90 1.25
CA ILE A 244 2.11 -3.68 2.37
C ILE A 244 1.40 -4.95 1.88
N ASN A 245 1.32 -5.19 0.57
CA ASN A 245 0.56 -6.27 -0.06
C ASN A 245 -0.86 -6.40 0.57
N SER A 246 -1.59 -5.29 0.63
CA SER A 246 -2.93 -5.20 1.19
C SER A 246 -3.64 -3.95 0.67
N CYS A 247 -4.97 -3.97 0.65
CA CYS A 247 -5.73 -2.75 0.45
C CYS A 247 -5.58 -1.78 1.63
N VAL A 248 -5.70 -0.50 1.31
CA VAL A 248 -5.99 0.58 2.24
C VAL A 248 -7.45 0.99 2.02
N GLY A 249 -8.25 0.90 3.07
CA GLY A 249 -9.68 1.22 3.07
C GLY A 249 -10.10 1.76 4.42
N GLN A 250 -11.41 1.89 4.65
CA GLN A 250 -11.97 2.56 5.82
C GLN A 250 -11.35 2.12 7.16
N ALA A 251 -11.21 0.80 7.37
CA ALA A 251 -10.83 0.25 8.67
C ALA A 251 -9.32 0.37 8.98
N ASN A 252 -8.46 0.55 7.96
CA ASN A 252 -7.01 0.61 8.17
C ASN A 252 -6.33 1.88 7.64
N HIS A 253 -7.07 2.83 7.05
CA HIS A 253 -6.50 4.07 6.50
C HIS A 253 -5.73 4.88 7.56
N ARG A 254 -6.24 4.95 8.78
CA ARG A 254 -5.55 5.63 9.90
C ARG A 254 -4.25 4.94 10.29
N SER A 255 -4.28 3.62 10.43
CA SER A 255 -3.09 2.84 10.76
C SER A 255 -2.05 2.93 9.65
N PHE A 256 -2.49 2.98 8.39
CA PHE A 256 -1.61 3.22 7.25
C PHE A 256 -0.91 4.58 7.36
N LEU A 257 -1.66 5.66 7.65
CA LEU A 257 -1.08 7.00 7.86
C LEU A 257 -0.11 7.02 9.05
N LEU A 258 -0.47 6.39 10.16
CA LEU A 258 0.40 6.25 11.33
C LEU A 258 1.68 5.48 10.99
N THR A 259 1.58 4.40 10.22
CA THR A 259 2.73 3.60 9.77
C THR A 259 3.69 4.46 8.95
N LEU A 260 3.18 5.29 8.02
CA LEU A 260 4.00 6.23 7.26
C LEU A 260 4.72 7.22 8.19
N CYS A 261 4.01 7.83 9.13
CA CYS A 261 4.59 8.80 10.07
C CYS A 261 5.67 8.19 10.97
N VAL A 262 5.41 7.00 11.53
CA VAL A 262 6.37 6.29 12.40
C VAL A 262 7.60 5.83 11.60
N PHE A 263 7.40 5.28 10.39
CA PHE A 263 8.51 4.91 9.51
C PHE A 263 9.38 6.12 9.17
N LEU A 264 8.76 7.23 8.76
CA LEU A 264 9.48 8.44 8.38
C LEU A 264 10.27 9.03 9.56
N SER A 265 9.65 9.09 10.73
CA SER A 265 10.32 9.57 11.95
C SER A 265 11.51 8.69 12.31
N THR A 266 11.34 7.37 12.26
CA THR A 266 12.40 6.39 12.53
C THR A 266 13.54 6.50 11.51
N SER A 267 13.21 6.60 10.23
CA SER A 267 14.20 6.69 9.14
C SER A 267 15.00 7.99 9.22
N LEU A 268 14.33 9.14 9.37
CA LEU A 268 14.98 10.44 9.51
C LEU A 268 15.90 10.47 10.74
N TYR A 269 15.44 9.94 11.87
CA TYR A 269 16.25 9.86 13.08
C TYR A 269 17.46 8.93 12.89
N GLY A 270 17.24 7.72 12.36
CA GLY A 270 18.31 6.74 12.09
C GLY A 270 19.38 7.28 11.14
N ILE A 271 18.98 7.88 10.01
CA ILE A 271 19.89 8.56 9.08
C ILE A 271 20.69 9.64 9.82
N SER A 272 20.04 10.44 10.68
CA SER A 272 20.71 11.49 11.43
C SER A 272 21.75 10.97 12.42
N VAL A 273 21.49 9.85 13.08
CA VAL A 273 22.43 9.23 14.04
C VAL A 273 23.62 8.65 13.27
N VAL A 274 23.37 7.92 12.18
CA VAL A 274 24.44 7.34 11.34
C VAL A 274 25.35 8.44 10.77
N LEU A 275 24.79 9.48 10.15
CA LEU A 275 25.59 10.55 9.56
C LEU A 275 26.38 11.35 10.60
N ARG A 276 25.84 11.57 11.81
CA ARG A 276 26.59 12.22 12.90
C ARG A 276 27.74 11.37 13.41
N SER A 277 27.59 10.04 13.45
CA SER A 277 28.67 9.13 13.83
C SER A 277 29.75 9.02 12.75
N LEU A 278 29.37 9.00 11.46
CA LEU A 278 30.34 8.92 10.36
C LEU A 278 31.07 10.26 10.12
N CYS A 279 30.37 11.39 10.29
CA CYS A 279 30.85 12.72 9.87
C CYS A 279 30.62 13.77 10.98
N PRO A 280 31.23 13.61 12.18
CA PRO A 280 30.88 14.39 13.38
C PRO A 280 31.17 15.89 13.27
N ARG A 281 32.09 16.29 12.38
CA ARG A 281 32.47 17.71 12.19
C ARG A 281 31.63 18.45 11.16
N GLN A 282 30.64 17.79 10.57
CA GLN A 282 29.84 18.38 9.50
C GLN A 282 28.37 18.58 9.91
N HIS A 283 27.73 19.57 9.28
CA HIS A 283 26.28 19.68 9.32
C HIS A 283 25.63 18.51 8.59
N LEU A 284 24.45 18.09 9.03
CA LEU A 284 23.76 16.90 8.52
C LEU A 284 23.55 16.90 7.00
N MET A 285 23.21 18.06 6.42
CA MET A 285 23.01 18.19 4.97
C MET A 285 24.33 18.04 4.20
N THR A 286 25.42 18.62 4.70
CA THR A 286 26.75 18.46 4.10
C THR A 286 27.23 17.02 4.24
N ALA A 287 27.05 16.42 5.42
CA ALA A 287 27.38 15.03 5.69
C ALA A 287 26.62 14.10 4.73
N LEU A 288 25.35 14.38 4.45
CA LEU A 288 24.56 13.60 3.49
C LEU A 288 25.12 13.72 2.07
N LEU A 289 25.73 14.83 1.66
CA LEU A 289 26.21 15.01 0.29
C LEU A 289 27.67 14.55 0.12
N TYR A 290 28.50 14.78 1.14
CA TYR A 290 29.94 14.58 1.05
C TYR A 290 30.61 14.43 2.43
N CYS A 291 31.35 13.34 2.64
CA CYS A 291 32.10 13.10 3.86
C CYS A 291 33.55 12.68 3.54
N PRO A 292 34.56 13.52 3.82
CA PRO A 292 35.96 13.22 3.55
C PRO A 292 36.40 11.92 4.20
N GLY A 293 37.10 11.07 3.44
CA GLY A 293 37.70 9.84 3.98
C GLY A 293 36.71 8.72 4.32
N VAL A 294 35.40 8.88 4.10
CA VAL A 294 34.41 7.84 4.42
C VAL A 294 34.61 6.54 3.62
N TYR A 295 35.19 6.64 2.42
CA TYR A 295 35.53 5.52 1.55
C TYR A 295 36.89 4.86 1.86
N SER A 296 37.60 5.31 2.90
CA SER A 296 38.89 4.71 3.30
C SER A 296 38.74 3.32 3.94
N GLN A 297 37.59 3.04 4.55
CA GLN A 297 37.25 1.75 5.13
C GLN A 297 35.94 1.25 4.54
N SER A 298 35.89 -0.02 4.14
CA SER A 298 34.72 -0.60 3.47
C SER A 298 33.45 -0.60 4.34
N SER A 299 33.58 -0.75 5.66
CA SER A 299 32.44 -0.68 6.59
C SER A 299 31.82 0.72 6.64
N MET A 300 32.66 1.76 6.76
CA MET A 300 32.21 3.16 6.71
C MET A 300 31.53 3.50 5.39
N ALA A 301 32.15 3.08 4.29
CA ALA A 301 31.61 3.29 2.96
C ALA A 301 30.23 2.63 2.82
N LEU A 302 30.08 1.39 3.29
CA LEU A 302 28.81 0.68 3.25
C LEU A 302 27.72 1.37 4.08
N CYS A 303 28.01 1.78 5.32
CA CYS A 303 27.06 2.51 6.16
C CYS A 303 26.66 3.85 5.53
N PHE A 304 27.60 4.56 4.91
CA PHE A 304 27.34 5.81 4.21
C PHE A 304 26.44 5.61 2.98
N THR A 305 26.74 4.63 2.14
CA THR A 305 25.90 4.24 1.00
C THR A 305 24.50 3.80 1.44
N CYS A 306 24.39 3.11 2.58
CA CYS A 306 23.11 2.72 3.16
C CYS A 306 22.31 3.92 3.69
N ALA A 307 22.98 4.96 4.21
CA ALA A 307 22.33 6.22 4.57
C ALA A 307 21.76 6.92 3.32
N TRP A 308 22.49 6.95 2.21
CA TRP A 308 21.98 7.46 0.93
C TRP A 308 20.77 6.68 0.41
N TYR A 309 20.85 5.35 0.39
CA TYR A 309 19.72 4.50 0.04
C TYR A 309 18.49 4.80 0.90
N SER A 310 18.69 4.90 2.22
CA SER A 310 17.63 5.23 3.17
C SER A 310 17.04 6.62 2.92
N SER A 311 17.87 7.62 2.57
CA SER A 311 17.40 8.96 2.19
C SER A 311 16.53 8.95 0.95
N ILE A 312 16.90 8.21 -0.11
CA ILE A 312 16.10 8.07 -1.33
C ILE A 312 14.72 7.47 -1.02
N VAL A 313 14.69 6.37 -0.25
CA VAL A 313 13.44 5.74 0.19
C VAL A 313 12.61 6.71 1.03
N THR A 314 13.24 7.42 1.96
CA THR A 314 12.58 8.41 2.83
C THR A 314 11.94 9.53 2.02
N CYS A 315 12.63 10.08 1.02
CA CYS A 315 12.07 11.10 0.13
C CYS A 315 10.82 10.60 -0.61
N GLY A 316 10.84 9.36 -1.11
CA GLY A 316 9.67 8.74 -1.74
C GLY A 316 8.49 8.60 -0.77
N LEU A 317 8.75 8.19 0.48
CA LEU A 317 7.72 8.07 1.50
C LEU A 317 7.17 9.42 1.98
N ILE A 318 8.00 10.48 2.02
CA ILE A 318 7.55 11.84 2.29
C ILE A 318 6.57 12.28 1.20
N TYR A 319 6.88 12.03 -0.08
CA TYR A 319 5.98 12.32 -1.19
C TYR A 319 4.64 11.59 -1.03
N LEU A 320 4.65 10.28 -0.73
CA LEU A 320 3.43 9.51 -0.50
C LEU A 320 2.61 10.04 0.69
N LEU A 321 3.27 10.41 1.80
CA LEU A 321 2.60 11.00 2.96
C LEU A 321 1.93 12.32 2.58
N VAL A 322 2.63 13.18 1.82
CA VAL A 322 2.12 14.48 1.37
C VAL A 322 0.89 14.30 0.48
N VAL A 323 0.91 13.36 -0.46
CA VAL A 323 -0.27 13.01 -1.29
C VAL A 323 -1.44 12.53 -0.43
N GLN A 324 -1.19 11.63 0.52
CA GLN A 324 -2.24 11.12 1.42
C GLN A 324 -2.85 12.22 2.30
N VAL A 325 -2.01 13.07 2.90
CA VAL A 325 -2.46 14.24 3.70
C VAL A 325 -3.28 15.20 2.85
N ALA A 326 -2.87 15.46 1.60
CA ALA A 326 -3.61 16.31 0.69
C ALA A 326 -4.97 15.70 0.31
N ASN A 327 -5.00 14.42 -0.09
CA ASN A 327 -6.22 13.68 -0.41
C ASN A 327 -7.22 13.67 0.77
N ILE A 328 -6.75 13.38 1.99
CA ILE A 328 -7.56 13.45 3.22
C ILE A 328 -8.10 14.86 3.44
N SER A 329 -7.27 15.89 3.22
CA SER A 329 -7.67 17.30 3.39
C SER A 329 -8.79 17.73 2.44
N PHE A 330 -8.94 17.06 1.28
CA PHE A 330 -10.05 17.25 0.36
C PHE A 330 -11.16 16.19 0.49
N ASN A 331 -11.07 15.27 1.46
CA ASN A 331 -11.98 14.13 1.64
C ASN A 331 -12.11 13.24 0.39
N VAL A 332 -11.02 13.08 -0.35
CA VAL A 332 -10.95 12.28 -1.59
C VAL A 332 -10.04 11.09 -1.34
N THR A 333 -10.46 9.92 -1.79
CA THR A 333 -9.61 8.73 -1.86
C THR A 333 -8.75 8.74 -3.12
N GLU A 334 -7.61 8.05 -3.11
CA GLU A 334 -6.75 7.94 -4.29
C GLU A 334 -7.51 7.35 -5.50
N ARG A 335 -8.36 6.33 -5.27
CA ARG A 335 -9.24 5.77 -6.31
C ARG A 335 -10.20 6.81 -6.90
N GLU A 336 -10.84 7.63 -6.06
CA GLU A 336 -11.74 8.70 -6.51
C GLU A 336 -10.97 9.77 -7.30
N ALA A 337 -9.78 10.15 -6.86
CA ALA A 337 -8.91 11.08 -7.58
C ALA A 337 -8.53 10.55 -8.97
N GLN A 338 -8.15 9.27 -9.07
CA GLN A 338 -7.82 8.61 -10.33
C GLN A 338 -9.03 8.53 -11.28
N LEU A 339 -10.19 8.14 -10.75
CA LEU A 339 -11.44 8.10 -11.54
C LEU A 339 -11.84 9.50 -12.04
N ALA A 340 -11.69 10.53 -11.20
CA ALA A 340 -12.02 11.90 -11.55
C ALA A 340 -11.06 12.49 -12.61
N LEU A 341 -9.77 12.16 -12.54
CA LEU A 341 -8.80 12.52 -13.58
C LEU A 341 -9.10 11.82 -14.90
N ARG A 342 -9.40 10.51 -14.85
CA ARG A 342 -9.74 9.70 -16.03
C ARG A 342 -10.99 10.22 -16.72
N ASN A 343 -12.03 10.53 -15.95
CA ASN A 343 -13.31 11.01 -16.46
C ASN A 343 -13.31 12.52 -16.75
N LYS A 344 -12.18 13.22 -16.51
CA LYS A 344 -12.03 14.67 -16.64
C LYS A 344 -13.06 15.48 -15.83
N THR A 345 -13.51 14.94 -14.70
CA THR A 345 -14.48 15.59 -13.80
C THR A 345 -13.82 16.31 -12.61
N GLY A 346 -12.57 15.96 -12.29
CA GLY A 346 -11.86 16.50 -11.13
C GLY A 346 -11.14 17.83 -11.38
N ARG A 347 -11.13 18.71 -10.37
CA ARG A 347 -10.34 19.96 -10.38
C ARG A 347 -8.99 19.73 -9.71
N ARG A 348 -7.89 19.98 -10.43
CA ARG A 348 -6.53 19.90 -9.87
C ARG A 348 -6.31 21.04 -8.86
N ARG A 349 -5.81 20.71 -7.68
CA ARG A 349 -5.44 21.64 -6.59
C ARG A 349 -3.98 21.42 -6.20
N LEU A 350 -3.39 22.39 -5.50
CA LEU A 350 -2.02 22.30 -4.97
C LEU A 350 -0.99 21.89 -6.05
N TRP A 351 -0.94 22.62 -7.16
CA TRP A 351 -0.07 22.28 -8.32
C TRP A 351 -0.26 20.84 -8.86
N GLY A 352 -1.44 20.25 -8.69
CA GLY A 352 -1.75 18.90 -9.16
C GLY A 352 -1.48 17.79 -8.14
N LEU A 353 -1.09 18.15 -6.91
CA LEU A 353 -0.89 17.19 -5.81
C LEU A 353 -2.20 16.59 -5.29
N ALA A 354 -3.32 17.32 -5.44
CA ALA A 354 -4.64 16.84 -5.05
C ALA A 354 -5.66 17.06 -6.15
N VAL A 355 -6.68 16.21 -6.17
CA VAL A 355 -7.82 16.31 -7.08
C VAL A 355 -9.07 16.50 -6.24
N ASP A 356 -9.73 17.63 -6.44
CA ASP A 356 -10.99 17.95 -5.78
C ASP A 356 -12.15 17.51 -6.68
N THR A 357 -12.95 16.54 -6.20
CA THR A 357 -14.15 16.07 -6.89
C THR A 357 -15.37 16.96 -6.64
N GLY A 358 -15.34 17.79 -5.59
CA GLY A 358 -16.47 18.61 -5.15
C GLY A 358 -17.63 17.83 -4.52
N GLU A 359 -17.55 16.50 -4.39
CA GLU A 359 -18.66 15.68 -3.88
C GLU A 359 -18.66 15.53 -2.35
N PHE A 360 -17.48 15.31 -1.75
CA PHE A 360 -17.36 14.91 -0.34
C PHE A 360 -16.66 15.95 0.54
N SER A 361 -15.99 16.95 -0.05
CA SER A 361 -15.25 17.94 0.71
C SER A 361 -16.19 18.89 1.44
N ARG A 362 -16.02 19.00 2.77
CA ARG A 362 -16.80 19.88 3.67
C ARG A 362 -15.91 20.91 4.38
N GLY A 363 -14.72 21.16 3.84
CA GLY A 363 -13.70 22.03 4.43
C GLY A 363 -12.68 21.26 5.28
N PHE A 364 -11.48 21.82 5.39
CA PHE A 364 -10.30 21.15 5.98
C PHE A 364 -10.60 20.51 7.34
N TYR A 365 -11.12 21.28 8.30
CA TYR A 365 -11.40 20.79 9.64
C TYR A 365 -12.41 19.63 9.64
N HIS A 366 -13.55 19.79 8.95
CA HIS A 366 -14.57 18.74 8.88
C HIS A 366 -14.07 17.47 8.19
N ASN A 367 -13.26 17.62 7.14
CA ASN A 367 -12.67 16.48 6.43
C ASN A 367 -11.75 15.67 7.35
N TRP A 368 -10.91 16.35 8.15
CA TRP A 368 -10.03 15.71 9.12
C TRP A 368 -10.80 15.09 10.31
N VAL A 369 -11.82 15.78 10.83
CA VAL A 369 -12.68 15.21 11.87
C VAL A 369 -13.39 13.97 11.35
N GLU A 370 -13.98 14.02 10.15
CA GLU A 370 -14.57 12.84 9.52
C GLU A 370 -13.54 11.72 9.39
N PHE A 371 -12.34 12.02 8.89
CA PHE A 371 -11.27 11.03 8.75
C PHE A 371 -10.86 10.37 10.08
N LEU A 372 -10.69 11.17 11.13
CA LEU A 372 -10.30 10.74 12.47
C LEU A 372 -11.44 10.09 13.26
N THR A 373 -12.70 10.23 12.81
CA THR A 373 -13.88 9.64 13.46
C THR A 373 -14.60 8.55 12.66
N MET A 374 -14.28 8.33 11.36
CA MET A 374 -14.64 7.13 10.59
C MET A 374 -14.61 5.87 11.46
N THR A 375 -15.78 5.36 11.82
CA THR A 375 -15.88 4.18 12.67
C THR A 375 -15.46 2.95 11.88
N ASP A 376 -14.85 1.99 12.56
CA ASP A 376 -14.90 0.59 12.14
C ASP A 376 -16.37 0.19 12.22
N ALA A 377 -17.09 0.33 11.11
CA ALA A 377 -18.54 0.09 11.04
C ALA A 377 -18.93 -1.40 11.24
N SER A 378 -18.06 -2.19 11.88
CA SER A 378 -18.35 -3.52 12.41
C SER A 378 -18.74 -3.54 13.88
N VAL A 379 -18.72 -2.40 14.60
CA VAL A 379 -19.20 -2.35 16.00
C VAL A 379 -20.05 -1.10 16.25
N ALA A 380 -21.36 -1.23 16.05
CA ALA A 380 -22.33 -0.39 16.74
C ALA A 380 -23.61 -1.18 17.02
N PRO A 381 -23.87 -1.59 18.27
CA PRO A 381 -25.21 -1.62 18.81
C PRO A 381 -25.40 -0.32 19.58
N ARG A 382 -26.05 0.66 18.98
CA ARG A 382 -26.83 1.64 19.75
C ARG A 382 -28.25 1.57 19.24
N SER A 383 -28.94 0.54 19.71
CA SER A 383 -30.38 0.62 19.91
C SER A 383 -30.65 1.83 20.79
N SER A 384 -31.26 2.85 20.21
CA SER A 384 -32.00 3.85 20.94
C SER A 384 -32.97 3.16 21.88
N LEU A 385 -32.84 3.41 23.18
CA LEU A 385 -33.93 3.28 24.14
C LEU A 385 -35.14 4.04 23.56
N PRO A 386 -36.31 3.42 23.37
CA PRO A 386 -37.56 4.14 23.36
C PRO A 386 -38.12 4.18 24.79
N ASP A 387 -38.58 5.37 25.15
CA ASP A 387 -39.44 5.62 26.30
C ASP A 387 -40.58 4.60 26.41
N LEU A 388 -40.83 4.14 27.63
CA LEU A 388 -42.13 3.65 28.09
C LEU A 388 -42.16 3.79 29.62
N VAL A 389 -42.93 4.81 30.06
CA VAL A 389 -43.80 4.92 31.25
C VAL A 389 -43.28 4.39 32.59
#